data_AF-A0AAW2VWC5-F1
#
_entry.id   AF-A0AAW2VWC5-F1
#
_cell.length_a   1.000
_cell.length_b   1.000
_cell.length_c   1.000
_cell.angle_alpha   90.00
_cell.angle_beta   90.00
_cell.angle_gamma   90.00
#
_symmetry.space_group_name_H-M   'P 1'
#
loop_
_entity.id
_entity.type
_entity.pdbx_description
1 polymer ?
#
loop_
_entity_poly.entity_id
_entity_poly.type
_entity_poly.pdbx_seq_one_letter_code
_entity_poly.pdbx_strand_id
1 'polypeptide(L)'
;MASQCFVVIKFLALISLFNICSASRLLNTPVDDPQDQLLRYHNGALLHGTIAVNLIWYGNFNPSQRAIVADFITSLSASHPTQPSVAAWWKTIEKYYHLAGSKASSSSLSLYLGKQLLDDTYSLGKSLSQKQIVQLASRGDQKNAINVVLTASDVTVDGFCVNRCGTHGSKSALVKGKNYKFAYVWVGNSESQCPGYCAWPFHQPIYGPH
;
A
#
# COMPACT_ATOMS: atom_id res chain seq x y z
N MET A 1 46.40 -44.21 28.11
CA MET A 1 45.30 -44.17 27.12
C MET A 1 44.16 -43.19 27.51
N ALA A 2 43.79 -43.03 28.78
CA ALA A 2 42.70 -42.11 29.18
C ALA A 2 42.97 -40.61 28.93
N SER A 3 44.21 -40.13 29.06
CA SER A 3 44.56 -38.70 28.93
C SER A 3 44.39 -38.16 27.50
N GLN A 4 44.67 -38.97 26.48
CA GLN A 4 44.52 -38.57 25.07
C GLN A 4 43.04 -38.39 24.67
N CYS A 5 42.12 -39.17 25.26
CA CYS A 5 40.68 -39.03 24.99
C CYS A 5 40.12 -37.69 25.49
N PHE A 6 40.59 -37.19 26.63
CA PHE A 6 40.12 -35.92 27.18
C PHE A 6 40.54 -34.71 26.33
N VAL A 7 41.72 -34.77 25.70
CA VAL A 7 42.20 -33.71 24.80
C VAL A 7 41.36 -33.68 23.52
N VAL A 8 41.06 -34.86 22.93
CA VAL A 8 40.24 -34.96 21.72
C VAL A 8 38.81 -34.47 21.96
N ILE A 9 38.21 -34.81 23.10
CA ILE A 9 36.85 -34.36 23.46
C ILE A 9 36.81 -32.84 23.66
N LYS A 10 37.82 -32.24 24.31
CA LYS A 10 37.91 -30.79 24.45
C LYS A 10 38.10 -30.08 23.12
N PHE A 11 38.87 -30.67 22.20
CA PHE A 11 39.08 -30.11 20.86
C PHE A 11 37.79 -30.15 20.02
N LEU A 12 37.04 -31.26 20.08
CA LEU A 12 35.74 -31.40 19.41
C LEU A 12 34.69 -30.44 19.99
N ALA A 13 34.68 -30.23 21.32
CA ALA A 13 33.79 -29.27 21.97
C ALA A 13 34.14 -27.80 21.62
N LEU A 14 35.42 -27.49 21.37
CA LEU A 14 35.82 -26.17 20.87
C LEU A 14 35.38 -25.95 19.42
N ILE A 15 35.47 -26.99 18.58
CA ILE A 15 35.02 -26.90 17.17
C ILE A 15 33.49 -26.74 17.10
N SER A 16 32.71 -27.38 17.98
CA SER A 16 31.25 -27.19 18.00
C SER A 16 30.82 -25.80 18.47
N LEU A 17 31.60 -25.14 19.34
CA LEU A 17 31.36 -23.74 19.75
C LEU A 17 31.75 -22.72 18.67
N PHE A 18 32.64 -23.08 17.75
CA PHE A 18 33.06 -22.22 16.63
C PHE A 18 32.27 -22.44 15.32
N ASN A 19 31.37 -23.43 15.26
CA ASN A 19 30.40 -23.56 14.18
C ASN A 19 29.22 -22.59 14.38
N ILE A 20 29.55 -21.29 14.47
CA ILE A 20 28.60 -20.25 14.12
C ILE A 20 28.42 -20.38 12.61
N CYS A 21 27.33 -21.03 12.21
CA CYS A 21 26.87 -21.04 10.83
C CYS A 21 26.62 -19.59 10.41
N SER A 22 27.64 -18.93 9.86
CA SER A 22 27.49 -17.76 9.00
C SER A 22 26.94 -18.21 7.64
N ALA A 23 25.85 -18.97 7.65
CA ALA A 23 24.98 -19.08 6.51
C ALA A 23 24.04 -17.87 6.55
N SER A 24 24.62 -16.69 6.35
CA SER A 24 23.85 -15.58 5.82
C SER A 24 23.35 -16.07 4.48
N ARG A 25 22.07 -16.46 4.40
CA ARG A 25 21.38 -16.47 3.11
C ARG A 25 21.47 -15.04 2.62
N LEU A 26 22.46 -14.78 1.76
CA LEU A 26 22.34 -13.75 0.76
C LEU A 26 21.10 -14.15 -0.03
N LEU A 27 19.97 -13.54 0.31
CA LEU A 27 18.99 -13.23 -0.71
C LEU A 27 19.81 -12.49 -1.76
N ASN A 28 20.08 -13.15 -2.89
CA ASN A 28 20.40 -12.45 -4.12
C ASN A 28 19.19 -11.55 -4.39
N THR A 29 19.15 -10.38 -3.73
CA THR A 29 18.55 -9.22 -4.33
C THR A 29 19.20 -9.16 -5.71
N PRO A 30 18.43 -9.28 -6.81
CA PRO A 30 18.96 -8.92 -8.10
C PRO A 30 19.66 -7.58 -7.88
N VAL A 31 20.98 -7.55 -8.07
CA VAL A 31 21.71 -6.30 -8.13
C VAL A 31 20.97 -5.54 -9.21
N ASP A 32 20.24 -4.50 -8.82
CA ASP A 32 19.53 -3.61 -9.73
C ASP A 32 20.58 -3.14 -10.73
N ASP A 33 20.59 -3.75 -11.92
CA ASP A 33 21.11 -3.07 -13.08
C ASP A 33 20.23 -1.81 -13.21
N PRO A 34 20.80 -0.59 -13.11
CA PRO A 34 20.03 0.64 -13.22
C PRO A 34 19.23 0.76 -14.53
N GLN A 35 19.46 -0.15 -15.50
CA GLN A 35 18.79 -0.20 -16.79
C GLN A 35 17.46 -0.98 -16.81
N ASP A 36 17.11 -1.79 -15.80
CA ASP A 36 15.95 -2.72 -15.92
C ASP A 36 14.65 -2.27 -15.22
N GLN A 37 14.62 -1.09 -14.58
CA GLN A 37 13.40 -0.53 -13.95
C GLN A 37 12.81 0.65 -14.74
N LEU A 38 12.67 0.51 -16.06
CA LEU A 38 12.04 1.57 -16.85
C LEU A 38 10.51 1.48 -16.70
N LEU A 39 9.96 2.04 -15.61
CA LEU A 39 8.54 2.39 -15.58
C LEU A 39 8.23 3.17 -16.86
N ARG A 40 7.26 2.72 -17.64
CA ARG A 40 6.85 3.39 -18.87
C ARG A 40 5.62 4.25 -18.59
N TYR A 41 5.66 5.49 -19.04
CA TYR A 41 4.49 6.34 -18.99
C TYR A 41 3.59 6.04 -20.19
N HIS A 42 2.34 5.69 -19.91
CA HIS A 42 1.36 5.29 -20.92
C HIS A 42 0.41 6.43 -21.33
N ASN A 43 0.85 7.69 -21.24
CA ASN A 43 0.08 8.88 -21.63
C ASN A 43 -1.25 9.07 -20.88
N GLY A 44 -1.42 8.44 -19.72
CA GLY A 44 -2.59 8.58 -18.85
C GLY A 44 -2.51 9.82 -17.96
N ALA A 45 -3.65 10.34 -17.49
CA ALA A 45 -3.65 11.52 -16.61
C ALA A 45 -2.84 11.28 -15.32
N LEU A 46 -2.01 12.25 -14.94
CA LEU A 46 -1.24 12.24 -13.71
C LEU A 46 -1.87 13.15 -12.65
N LEU A 47 -1.71 12.76 -11.39
CA LEU A 47 -2.06 13.59 -10.25
C LEU A 47 -1.03 14.71 -10.10
N HIS A 48 -1.48 15.91 -9.76
CA HIS A 48 -0.57 17.04 -9.58
C HIS A 48 -1.13 18.07 -8.59
N GLY A 49 -0.23 18.86 -7.99
CA GLY A 49 -0.57 19.87 -7.00
C GLY A 49 -0.90 19.28 -5.62
N THR A 50 -1.60 20.07 -4.81
CA THR A 50 -1.99 19.69 -3.45
C THR A 50 -3.32 18.94 -3.47
N ILE A 51 -3.31 17.68 -3.06
CA ILE A 51 -4.43 16.75 -3.16
C ILE A 51 -4.79 16.18 -1.79
N ALA A 52 -6.07 16.28 -1.42
CA ALA A 52 -6.61 15.70 -0.20
C ALA A 52 -6.83 14.20 -0.39
N VAL A 53 -6.36 13.38 0.55
CA VAL A 53 -6.69 11.96 0.63
C VAL A 53 -7.78 11.77 1.67
N ASN A 54 -9.03 11.64 1.22
CA ASN A 54 -10.17 11.41 2.10
C ASN A 54 -10.35 9.90 2.33
N LEU A 55 -10.64 9.51 3.57
CA LEU A 55 -10.90 8.13 3.94
C LEU A 55 -12.40 7.93 4.16
N ILE A 56 -13.00 6.95 3.50
CA ILE A 56 -14.40 6.55 3.65
C ILE A 56 -14.40 5.16 4.27
N TRP A 57 -14.70 5.09 5.55
CA TRP A 57 -14.73 3.89 6.36
C TRP A 57 -16.13 3.27 6.31
N TYR A 58 -16.28 2.19 5.55
CA TYR A 58 -17.56 1.51 5.36
C TYR A 58 -17.61 0.20 6.14
N GLY A 59 -18.37 0.20 7.22
CA GLY A 59 -18.46 -0.87 8.21
C GLY A 59 -17.68 -0.57 9.49
N ASN A 60 -17.55 -1.58 10.34
CA ASN A 60 -16.96 -1.41 11.67
C ASN A 60 -15.42 -1.54 11.64
N PHE A 61 -14.73 -0.44 11.92
CA PHE A 61 -13.27 -0.39 12.07
C PHE A 61 -12.92 0.04 13.49
N ASN A 62 -11.99 -0.68 14.12
CA ASN A 62 -11.53 -0.29 15.44
C ASN A 62 -10.63 0.97 15.36
N PRO A 63 -10.46 1.72 16.46
CA PRO A 63 -9.65 2.93 16.47
C PRO A 63 -8.20 2.71 16.00
N SER A 64 -7.58 1.58 16.35
CA SER A 64 -6.21 1.25 15.96
C SER A 64 -6.04 1.06 14.45
N GLN A 65 -6.97 0.35 13.80
CA GLN A 65 -6.99 0.19 12.34
C GLN A 65 -7.09 1.54 11.64
N ARG A 66 -7.96 2.42 12.12
CA ARG A 66 -8.12 3.76 11.54
C ARG A 66 -6.88 4.63 11.73
N ALA A 67 -6.27 4.57 12.93
CA ALA A 67 -5.04 5.29 13.23
C ALA A 67 -3.90 4.85 12.30
N ILE A 68 -3.68 3.54 12.14
CA ILE A 68 -2.61 3.00 11.26
C ILE A 68 -2.73 3.54 9.83
N VAL A 69 -3.93 3.53 9.25
CA VAL A 69 -4.12 4.03 7.87
C VAL A 69 -3.97 5.55 7.81
N ALA A 70 -4.52 6.29 8.77
CA ALA A 70 -4.40 7.74 8.81
C ALA A 70 -2.93 8.18 8.98
N ASP A 71 -2.16 7.49 9.83
CA ASP A 71 -0.75 7.70 10.05
C ASP A 71 0.06 7.38 8.80
N PHE A 72 -0.26 6.28 8.09
CA PHE A 72 0.36 5.96 6.81
C PHE A 72 0.18 7.08 5.80
N ILE A 73 -1.05 7.59 5.61
CA ILE A 73 -1.31 8.70 4.68
C ILE A 73 -0.55 9.97 5.09
N THR A 74 -0.51 10.29 6.39
CA THR A 74 0.22 11.45 6.90
C THR A 74 1.73 11.30 6.71
N SER A 75 2.25 10.07 6.76
CA SER A 75 3.67 9.76 6.59
C SER A 75 4.19 9.93 5.15
N LEU A 76 3.30 10.03 4.14
CA LEU A 76 3.68 10.26 2.73
C LEU A 76 4.36 11.62 2.50
N SER A 77 4.10 12.62 3.36
CA SER A 77 4.60 13.99 3.20
C SER A 77 5.23 14.55 4.49
N ALA A 78 5.81 13.67 5.32
CA ALA A 78 6.50 14.08 6.55
C ALA A 78 7.68 15.03 6.27
N SER A 79 7.77 16.14 7.00
CA SER A 79 8.81 17.18 6.81
C SER A 79 10.21 16.76 7.30
N HIS A 80 10.27 16.03 8.43
CA HIS A 80 11.51 15.55 9.03
C HIS A 80 11.47 14.03 9.28
N PRO A 81 11.42 13.21 8.22
CA PRO A 81 11.35 11.77 8.39
C PRO A 81 12.71 11.18 8.80
N THR A 82 12.70 10.29 9.79
CA THR A 82 13.82 9.38 10.06
C THR A 82 13.93 8.36 8.92
N GLN A 83 15.15 7.97 8.52
CA GLN A 83 15.33 7.01 7.42
C GLN A 83 15.48 5.57 7.93
N PRO A 84 14.90 4.57 7.24
CA PRO A 84 14.05 4.67 6.05
C PRO A 84 12.64 5.21 6.37
N SER A 85 11.98 5.87 5.41
CA SER A 85 10.63 6.42 5.58
C SER A 85 9.71 6.26 4.38
N VAL A 86 8.40 6.26 4.66
CA VAL A 86 7.34 6.29 3.64
C VAL A 86 7.46 7.54 2.76
N ALA A 87 7.76 8.71 3.33
CA ALA A 87 8.00 9.94 2.57
C ALA A 87 9.18 9.80 1.59
N ALA A 88 10.29 9.18 1.99
CA ALA A 88 11.43 8.97 1.09
C ALA A 88 11.12 7.96 -0.02
N TRP A 89 10.41 6.88 0.30
CA TRP A 89 9.89 5.94 -0.70
C TRP A 89 8.95 6.66 -1.69
N TRP A 90 8.00 7.45 -1.19
CA TRP A 90 7.05 8.19 -2.01
C TRP A 90 7.73 9.21 -2.94
N LYS A 91 8.74 9.94 -2.45
CA LYS A 91 9.57 10.84 -3.28
C LYS A 91 10.29 10.13 -4.42
N THR A 92 10.56 8.83 -4.31
CA THR A 92 11.11 8.07 -5.43
C THR A 92 10.11 7.97 -6.59
N ILE A 93 8.80 7.94 -6.32
CA ILE A 93 7.76 7.93 -7.35
C ILE A 93 7.71 9.25 -8.12
N GLU A 94 7.95 10.39 -7.46
CA GLU A 94 8.02 11.71 -8.12
C GLU A 94 9.11 11.75 -9.20
N LYS A 95 10.19 10.98 -9.02
CA LYS A 95 11.26 10.89 -10.02
C LYS A 95 10.75 10.41 -11.37
N TYR A 96 9.65 9.68 -11.46
CA TYR A 96 9.12 9.18 -12.74
C TYR A 96 8.27 10.21 -13.50
N TYR A 97 7.95 11.37 -12.92
CA TYR A 97 7.14 12.40 -13.59
C TYR A 97 7.84 13.02 -14.81
N HIS A 98 9.18 12.99 -14.88
CA HIS A 98 9.93 13.44 -16.05
C HIS A 98 9.58 12.65 -17.32
N LEU A 99 9.16 11.38 -17.18
CA LEU A 99 8.77 10.51 -18.28
C LEU A 99 7.48 10.98 -18.98
N ALA A 100 6.68 11.82 -18.31
CA ALA A 100 5.47 12.43 -18.87
C ALA A 100 5.71 13.79 -19.54
N GLY A 101 6.97 14.24 -19.62
CA GLY A 101 7.38 15.49 -20.26
C GLY A 101 7.42 16.70 -19.32
N SER A 102 7.99 17.80 -19.83
CA SER A 102 8.36 18.98 -19.03
C SER A 102 7.21 19.68 -18.29
N LYS A 103 5.98 19.64 -18.84
CA LYS A 103 4.79 20.24 -18.20
C LYS A 103 4.28 19.44 -16.99
N ALA A 104 4.47 18.12 -16.98
CA ALA A 104 4.13 17.27 -15.84
C ALA A 104 5.23 17.28 -14.77
N SER A 105 6.48 17.44 -15.20
CA SER A 105 7.65 17.54 -14.32
C SER A 105 7.71 18.81 -13.46
N SER A 106 6.94 19.87 -13.78
CA SER A 106 6.99 21.14 -13.04
C SER A 106 5.99 21.24 -11.89
N SER A 107 5.11 20.27 -11.72
CA SER A 107 4.10 20.28 -10.66
C SER A 107 4.47 19.27 -9.58
N SER A 108 4.86 19.76 -8.40
CA SER A 108 5.01 18.90 -7.24
C SER A 108 3.65 18.32 -6.83
N LEU A 109 3.63 17.02 -6.54
CA LEU A 109 2.48 16.34 -5.94
C LEU A 109 2.64 16.41 -4.43
N SER A 110 1.68 17.01 -3.74
CA SER A 110 1.64 17.02 -2.28
C SER A 110 0.35 16.35 -1.82
N LEU A 111 0.48 15.33 -0.98
CA LEU A 111 -0.65 14.59 -0.42
C LEU A 111 -0.80 14.95 1.06
N TYR A 112 -2.03 15.13 1.50
CA TYR A 112 -2.33 15.32 2.91
C TYR A 112 -3.60 14.56 3.29
N LEU A 113 -3.69 14.16 4.56
CA LEU A 113 -4.89 13.53 5.08
C LEU A 113 -6.05 14.53 5.06
N GLY A 114 -7.10 14.18 4.33
CA GLY A 114 -8.33 14.94 4.24
C GLY A 114 -9.37 14.50 5.26
N LYS A 115 -10.64 14.56 4.86
CA LYS A 115 -11.78 14.16 5.68
C LYS A 115 -11.79 12.65 5.90
N GLN A 116 -12.26 12.24 7.08
CA GLN A 116 -12.59 10.85 7.37
C GLN A 116 -14.11 10.73 7.56
N LEU A 117 -14.74 9.94 6.70
CA LEU A 117 -16.18 9.69 6.71
C LEU A 117 -16.42 8.30 7.29
N LEU A 118 -17.24 8.21 8.33
CA LEU A 118 -17.62 6.95 8.96
C LEU A 118 -19.02 6.53 8.49
N ASP A 119 -19.16 5.26 8.15
CA ASP A 119 -20.42 4.60 7.83
C ASP A 119 -20.42 3.19 8.43
N ASP A 120 -20.54 3.14 9.75
CA ASP A 120 -20.65 1.91 10.54
C ASP A 120 -22.05 1.29 10.49
N THR A 121 -23.04 2.02 9.95
CA THR A 121 -24.42 1.58 9.75
C THR A 121 -24.63 0.72 8.51
N TYR A 122 -23.62 0.57 7.65
CA TYR A 122 -23.71 -0.14 6.36
C TYR A 122 -24.82 0.43 5.47
N SER A 123 -24.79 1.73 5.18
CA SER A 123 -25.88 2.45 4.48
C SER A 123 -26.33 1.87 3.13
N LEU A 124 -25.52 1.02 2.49
CA LEU A 124 -25.79 0.35 1.21
C LEU A 124 -25.83 -1.19 1.34
N GLY A 125 -25.85 -1.73 2.57
CA GLY A 125 -25.77 -3.16 2.87
C GLY A 125 -24.33 -3.71 2.92
N LYS A 126 -24.18 -5.00 3.24
CA LYS A 126 -22.87 -5.68 3.37
C LYS A 126 -22.38 -6.35 2.09
N SER A 127 -23.12 -6.24 0.99
CA SER A 127 -22.73 -6.72 -0.32
C SER A 127 -22.81 -5.57 -1.30
N LEU A 128 -21.66 -5.14 -1.80
CA LEU A 128 -21.52 -3.94 -2.62
C LEU A 128 -21.12 -4.30 -4.05
N SER A 129 -21.81 -3.67 -4.98
CA SER A 129 -21.38 -3.60 -6.37
C SER A 129 -20.30 -2.55 -6.58
N GLN A 130 -19.57 -2.66 -7.68
CA GLN A 130 -18.58 -1.66 -8.09
C GLN A 130 -19.20 -0.26 -8.29
N LYS A 131 -20.48 -0.18 -8.68
CA LYS A 131 -21.19 1.11 -8.78
C LYS A 131 -21.41 1.74 -7.40
N GLN A 132 -21.72 0.93 -6.39
CA GLN A 132 -21.88 1.41 -5.02
C GLN A 132 -20.54 1.87 -4.42
N ILE A 133 -19.41 1.24 -4.77
CA ILE A 133 -18.09 1.75 -4.42
C ILE A 133 -17.87 3.17 -4.95
N VAL A 134 -18.19 3.41 -6.22
CA VAL A 134 -18.09 4.75 -6.82
C VAL A 134 -19.08 5.74 -6.16
N GLN A 135 -20.26 5.27 -5.76
CA GLN A 135 -21.22 6.07 -5.00
C GLN A 135 -20.67 6.48 -3.63
N LEU A 136 -20.07 5.54 -2.88
CA LEU A 136 -19.41 5.83 -1.60
C LEU A 136 -18.25 6.82 -1.78
N ALA A 137 -17.40 6.60 -2.78
CA ALA A 137 -16.30 7.52 -3.11
C ALA A 137 -16.80 8.92 -3.46
N SER A 138 -18.01 9.05 -4.03
CA SER A 138 -18.61 10.35 -4.39
C SER A 138 -19.06 11.18 -3.17
N ARG A 139 -19.08 10.60 -1.96
CA ARG A 139 -19.39 11.31 -0.70
C ARG A 139 -18.21 12.13 -0.17
N GLY A 140 -16.99 11.80 -0.60
CA GLY A 140 -15.79 12.58 -0.29
C GLY A 140 -15.71 13.87 -1.11
N ASP A 141 -14.58 14.56 -1.03
CA ASP A 141 -14.39 15.79 -1.80
C ASP A 141 -14.30 15.49 -3.30
N GLN A 142 -14.88 16.38 -4.10
CA GLN A 142 -15.04 16.16 -5.55
C GLN A 142 -14.05 16.98 -6.41
N LYS A 143 -13.09 17.64 -5.75
CA LYS A 143 -12.08 18.50 -6.38
C LYS A 143 -10.74 18.28 -5.69
N ASN A 144 -9.67 18.10 -6.48
CA ASN A 144 -8.30 17.91 -5.99
C ASN A 144 -8.23 16.88 -4.86
N ALA A 145 -8.89 15.74 -5.07
CA ALA A 145 -9.09 14.75 -4.03
C ALA A 145 -8.93 13.32 -4.54
N ILE A 146 -8.42 12.47 -3.65
CA ILE A 146 -8.47 11.01 -3.73
C ILE A 146 -9.43 10.55 -2.64
N ASN A 147 -10.51 9.88 -3.02
CA ASN A 147 -11.47 9.31 -2.08
C ASN A 147 -11.20 7.80 -1.95
N VAL A 148 -10.61 7.41 -0.82
CA VAL A 148 -10.25 6.02 -0.51
C VAL A 148 -11.40 5.37 0.25
N VAL A 149 -12.08 4.41 -0.36
CA VAL A 149 -13.13 3.62 0.27
C VAL A 149 -12.49 2.37 0.88
N LEU A 150 -12.59 2.23 2.19
CA LEU A 150 -12.16 1.05 2.94
C LEU A 150 -13.38 0.29 3.44
N THR A 151 -13.50 -0.99 3.08
CA THR A 151 -14.62 -1.84 3.51
C THR A 151 -14.17 -2.79 4.62
N ALA A 152 -14.98 -2.92 5.67
CA ALA A 152 -14.70 -3.79 6.82
C ALA A 152 -14.63 -5.27 6.44
N SER A 153 -14.18 -6.11 7.38
CA SER A 153 -13.99 -7.56 7.16
C SER A 153 -15.27 -8.32 6.83
N ASP A 154 -16.41 -7.81 7.27
CA ASP A 154 -17.73 -8.40 7.05
C ASP A 154 -18.48 -7.82 5.83
N VAL A 155 -17.78 -7.08 4.97
CA VAL A 155 -18.33 -6.50 3.73
C VAL A 155 -17.74 -7.18 2.50
N THR A 156 -18.62 -7.67 1.64
CA THR A 156 -18.29 -8.31 0.37
C THR A 156 -18.42 -7.32 -0.79
N VAL A 157 -17.52 -7.41 -1.77
CA VAL A 157 -17.54 -6.54 -2.95
C VAL A 157 -17.33 -7.37 -4.21
N ASP A 158 -18.12 -7.11 -5.25
CA ASP A 158 -18.08 -7.86 -6.51
C ASP A 158 -16.65 -7.98 -7.09
N GLY A 159 -16.20 -9.23 -7.28
CA GLY A 159 -14.91 -9.57 -7.88
C GLY A 159 -13.72 -9.54 -6.92
N PHE A 160 -13.89 -9.07 -5.68
CA PHE A 160 -12.82 -9.13 -4.68
C PHE A 160 -12.33 -10.57 -4.49
N CYS A 161 -11.03 -10.77 -4.36
CA CYS A 161 -10.43 -12.09 -4.10
C CYS A 161 -10.60 -13.13 -5.20
N VAL A 162 -11.18 -12.78 -6.36
CA VAL A 162 -11.31 -13.67 -7.52
C VAL A 162 -10.44 -13.18 -8.66
N ASN A 163 -10.60 -11.91 -9.04
CA ASN A 163 -9.87 -11.32 -10.17
C ASN A 163 -9.17 -10.00 -9.83
N ARG A 164 -9.26 -9.54 -8.59
CA ARG A 164 -8.66 -8.27 -8.12
C ARG A 164 -8.52 -8.23 -6.60
N CYS A 165 -7.56 -7.45 -6.13
CA CYS A 165 -7.34 -7.14 -4.71
C CYS A 165 -7.84 -5.74 -4.30
N GLY A 166 -8.46 -5.01 -5.23
CA GLY A 166 -8.96 -3.66 -5.03
C GLY A 166 -9.29 -3.03 -6.39
N THR A 167 -9.71 -1.76 -6.39
CA THR A 167 -9.90 -1.00 -7.63
C THR A 167 -9.48 0.45 -7.45
N HIS A 168 -9.20 1.13 -8.54
CA HIS A 168 -9.04 2.58 -8.57
C HIS A 168 -9.66 3.15 -9.85
N GLY A 169 -9.92 4.45 -9.85
CA GLY A 169 -10.47 5.13 -11.02
C GLY A 169 -10.60 6.63 -10.79
N SER A 170 -11.32 7.29 -11.69
CA SER A 170 -11.68 8.71 -11.55
C SER A 170 -13.13 8.95 -11.95
N LYS A 171 -13.72 10.02 -11.41
CA LYS A 171 -15.08 10.44 -11.75
C LYS A 171 -15.14 11.95 -11.91
N SER A 172 -15.86 12.40 -12.92
CA SER A 172 -16.19 13.82 -13.11
C SER A 172 -17.33 14.23 -12.17
N ALA A 173 -17.25 15.45 -11.66
CA ALA A 173 -18.24 16.04 -10.78
C ALA A 173 -18.41 17.52 -11.08
N LEU A 174 -19.65 18.01 -10.99
CA LEU A 174 -19.98 19.42 -11.16
C LEU A 174 -19.94 20.13 -9.81
N VAL A 175 -18.95 20.97 -9.57
CA VAL A 175 -18.81 21.74 -8.32
C VAL A 175 -18.93 23.23 -8.65
N LYS A 176 -19.97 23.88 -8.12
CA LYS A 176 -20.27 25.31 -8.37
C LYS A 176 -20.27 25.67 -9.86
N GLY A 177 -20.91 24.85 -10.69
CA GLY A 177 -21.04 25.08 -12.14
C GLY A 177 -19.78 24.78 -12.96
N LYS A 178 -18.69 24.29 -12.34
CA LYS A 178 -17.46 23.88 -13.04
C LYS A 178 -17.25 22.39 -12.93
N ASN A 179 -16.79 21.77 -14.02
CA ASN A 179 -16.45 20.36 -14.05
C ASN A 179 -15.07 20.15 -13.40
N TYR A 180 -15.03 19.33 -12.36
CA TYR A 180 -13.82 18.82 -11.74
C TYR A 180 -13.78 17.31 -11.86
N LYS A 181 -12.62 16.73 -11.59
CA LYS A 181 -12.46 15.28 -11.42
C LYS A 181 -11.88 15.02 -10.05
N PHE A 182 -12.28 13.90 -9.46
CA PHE A 182 -11.63 13.31 -8.30
C PHE A 182 -11.20 11.88 -8.65
N ALA A 183 -10.13 11.42 -8.02
CA ALA A 183 -9.71 10.04 -8.08
C ALA A 183 -10.35 9.25 -6.93
N TYR A 184 -10.52 7.95 -7.10
CA TYR A 184 -10.94 7.08 -6.03
C TYR A 184 -10.12 5.79 -6.02
N VAL A 185 -9.99 5.21 -4.84
CA VAL A 185 -9.40 3.91 -4.60
C VAL A 185 -10.36 3.14 -3.71
N TRP A 186 -10.49 1.84 -3.93
CA TRP A 186 -11.18 0.95 -3.02
C TRP A 186 -10.25 -0.18 -2.58
N VAL A 187 -10.25 -0.41 -1.27
CA VAL A 187 -9.47 -1.46 -0.59
C VAL A 187 -10.44 -2.32 0.24
N GLY A 188 -10.47 -3.62 -0.06
CA GLY A 188 -11.19 -4.62 0.71
C GLY A 188 -10.33 -5.22 1.83
N ASN A 189 -10.94 -5.98 2.74
CA ASN A 189 -10.22 -6.66 3.81
C ASN A 189 -9.69 -8.03 3.32
N SER A 190 -8.42 -8.08 2.92
CA SER A 190 -7.80 -9.31 2.41
C SER A 190 -7.46 -10.33 3.50
N GLU A 191 -7.24 -9.89 4.75
CA GLU A 191 -6.97 -10.76 5.90
C GLU A 191 -8.06 -11.81 6.10
N SER A 192 -9.34 -11.38 6.05
CA SER A 192 -10.49 -12.26 6.28
C SER A 192 -10.97 -12.98 5.01
N GLN A 193 -10.86 -12.34 3.84
CA GLN A 193 -11.52 -12.84 2.61
C GLN A 193 -10.60 -13.65 1.71
N CYS A 194 -9.31 -13.31 1.62
CA CYS A 194 -8.35 -14.04 0.78
C CYS A 194 -6.88 -13.79 1.16
N PRO A 195 -6.45 -14.23 2.35
CA PRO A 195 -5.14 -13.88 2.87
C PRO A 195 -4.01 -14.39 1.96
N GLY A 196 -4.10 -15.61 1.44
CA GLY A 196 -3.10 -16.17 0.53
C GLY A 196 -3.15 -15.68 -0.93
N TYR A 197 -4.03 -14.72 -1.26
CA TYR A 197 -4.10 -14.13 -2.60
C TYR A 197 -3.79 -12.62 -2.61
N CYS A 198 -4.32 -11.87 -1.64
CA CYS A 198 -4.23 -10.41 -1.61
C CYS A 198 -3.52 -9.83 -0.36
N ALA A 199 -2.97 -10.66 0.52
CA ALA A 199 -2.32 -10.19 1.75
C ALA A 199 -0.81 -10.47 1.81
N TRP A 200 -0.16 -10.80 0.70
CA TRP A 200 1.32 -10.86 0.65
C TRP A 200 1.92 -9.47 0.95
N PRO A 201 3.02 -9.34 1.71
CA PRO A 201 3.83 -10.39 2.33
C PRO A 201 3.36 -10.79 3.75
N PHE A 202 2.21 -10.28 4.20
CA PHE A 202 1.66 -10.53 5.53
C PHE A 202 0.98 -11.90 5.67
N HIS A 203 0.83 -12.64 4.57
CA HIS A 203 0.39 -14.03 4.54
C HIS A 203 1.10 -14.81 3.45
N GLN A 204 1.35 -16.10 3.70
CA GLN A 204 1.99 -17.00 2.75
C GLN A 204 1.09 -17.18 1.51
N PRO A 205 1.60 -16.93 0.30
CA PRO A 205 0.77 -17.04 -0.91
C PRO A 205 0.40 -18.51 -1.16
N ILE A 206 -0.78 -18.76 -1.73
CA ILE A 206 -1.25 -20.14 -2.03
C ILE A 206 -0.38 -20.78 -3.13
N TYR A 207 0.21 -19.96 -4.01
CA TYR A 207 1.06 -20.38 -5.11
C TYR A 207 2.33 -19.51 -5.17
N GLY A 208 3.47 -20.11 -5.50
CA GLY A 208 4.78 -19.43 -5.60
C GLY A 208 5.82 -19.97 -4.60
N PRO A 209 7.11 -19.63 -4.74
CA PRO A 209 8.14 -20.11 -3.83
C PRO A 209 7.86 -19.63 -2.39
N HIS A 210 7.87 -20.57 -1.46
CA HIS A 210 7.79 -20.35 -0.02
C HIS A 210 9.18 -20.15 0.59
#